data_AF-A0A1M5QRU0-F1
#
_entry.id   AF-A0A1M5QRU0-F1
#
_cell.length_a   1.000
_cell.length_b   1.000
_cell.length_c   1.000
_cell.angle_alpha   90.00
_cell.angle_beta   90.00
_cell.angle_gamma   90.00
#
_symmetry.space_group_name_H-M   'P 1'
#
loop_
_entity.id
_entity.type
_entity.pdbx_description
1 polymer ?
#
loop_
_entity_poly.entity_id
_entity_poly.type
_entity_poly.pdbx_seq_one_letter_code
_entity_poly.pdbx_strand_id
1 'polypeptide(L)' 'MDEKVKRLLKVYTELDYSQRKEVREYIENYEKKDLSEKRNISESLNKSLGPLMTNVCAYCGK' A
#
# COMPACT_ATOMS: atom_id res chain seq x y z
N MET A 1 17.81 4.87 0.87
CA MET A 1 16.34 4.78 0.82
C MET A 1 15.95 3.32 1.01
N ASP A 2 14.99 3.03 1.88
CA ASP A 2 14.54 1.66 2.16
C ASP A 2 14.04 0.96 0.87
N GLU A 3 14.26 -0.36 0.75
CA GLU A 3 13.89 -1.13 -0.44
C GLU A 3 12.38 -1.10 -0.72
N LYS A 4 11.52 -1.05 0.32
CA LYS A 4 10.08 -0.91 0.14
C LYS A 4 9.74 0.44 -0.50
N VAL A 5 10.42 1.50 -0.10
CA VAL A 5 10.23 2.84 -0.67
C VAL A 5 10.72 2.89 -2.13
N LYS A 6 11.84 2.25 -2.46
CA LYS A 6 12.30 2.16 -3.86
C LYS A 6 11.29 1.44 -4.76
N ARG A 7 10.73 0.33 -4.28
CA ARG A 7 9.68 -0.42 -5.01
C ARG A 7 8.43 0.42 -5.22
N LEU A 8 7.98 1.14 -4.19
CA LEU A 8 6.85 2.07 -4.30
C LEU A 8 7.11 3.13 -5.38
N LEU A 9 8.28 3.77 -5.37
CA LEU A 9 8.63 4.77 -6.38
C LEU A 9 8.68 4.20 -7.79
N LYS A 10 9.23 2.98 -7.96
CA LYS A 10 9.25 2.31 -9.27
C LYS A 10 7.83 2.14 -9.82
N VAL A 11 6.92 1.58 -9.03
CA VAL A 11 5.52 1.40 -9.45
C VAL A 11 4.89 2.76 -9.77
N TYR A 12 5.09 3.76 -8.91
CA TYR A 12 4.57 5.11 -9.13
C TYR A 12 5.06 5.76 -10.43
N THR A 13 6.31 5.51 -10.84
CA THR A 13 6.84 6.01 -12.12
C THR A 13 6.25 5.33 -13.35
N GLU A 14 5.68 4.14 -13.21
CA GLU A 14 5.02 3.40 -14.29
C GLU A 14 3.55 3.83 -14.48
N LEU A 15 2.96 4.51 -13.48
CA LEU A 15 1.59 5.03 -13.55
C LEU A 15 1.48 6.23 -14.50
N ASP A 16 0.32 6.38 -15.13
CA ASP A 16 -0.05 7.59 -15.87
C ASP A 16 -0.39 8.77 -14.94
N TYR A 17 -0.62 9.96 -15.52
CA TYR A 17 -0.90 11.16 -14.74
C TYR A 17 -2.16 11.04 -13.86
N SER A 18 -3.23 10.43 -14.37
CA SER A 18 -4.50 10.26 -13.65
C SER A 18 -4.31 9.32 -12.47
N GLN A 19 -3.69 8.17 -12.71
CA GLN A 19 -3.37 7.19 -11.66
C GLN A 19 -2.46 7.79 -10.59
N ARG A 20 -1.44 8.57 -10.98
CA ARG A 20 -0.59 9.29 -10.00
C ARG A 20 -1.38 10.32 -9.20
N LYS A 21 -2.37 10.97 -9.79
CA LYS A 21 -3.26 11.90 -9.07
C LYS A 21 -4.10 11.16 -8.03
N GLU A 22 -4.71 10.05 -8.39
CA GLU A 22 -5.46 9.19 -7.47
C GLU A 22 -4.60 8.72 -6.30
N VAL A 23 -3.36 8.28 -6.56
CA VAL A 23 -2.42 7.89 -5.49
C VAL A 23 -2.12 9.04 -4.54
N ARG A 24 -1.87 10.26 -5.05
CA ARG A 24 -1.59 11.43 -4.19
C ARG A 24 -2.78 11.80 -3.32
N GLU A 25 -3.98 11.84 -3.90
CA GLU A 25 -5.23 12.13 -3.16
C GLU A 25 -5.49 11.06 -2.10
N TYR A 26 -5.27 9.78 -2.44
CA TYR A 26 -5.39 8.69 -1.48
C TYR A 26 -4.41 8.84 -0.31
N ILE A 27 -3.14 9.13 -0.56
CA ILE A 27 -2.12 9.31 0.50
C ILE A 27 -2.48 10.48 1.40
N GLU A 28 -2.88 11.62 0.84
CA GLU A 28 -3.28 12.79 1.62
C GLU A 28 -4.47 12.47 2.55
N ASN A 29 -5.47 11.77 2.01
CA ASN A 29 -6.63 11.34 2.79
C ASN A 29 -6.25 10.30 3.85
N TYR A 30 -5.37 9.35 3.52
CA TYR A 30 -4.89 8.35 4.47
C TYR A 30 -4.17 8.99 5.64
N GLU A 31 -3.33 9.99 5.43
CA GLU A 31 -2.58 10.62 6.52
C GLU A 31 -3.45 11.35 7.54
N LYS A 32 -4.58 11.90 7.09
CA LYS A 32 -5.57 12.59 7.94
C LYS A 32 -6.42 11.65 8.79
N LYS A 33 -6.42 10.34 8.50
CA LYS A 33 -7.22 9.33 9.21
C LYS A 33 -6.63 8.97 10.57
N ASP A 34 -7.51 8.55 11.48
CA ASP A 34 -7.09 8.04 12.79
C ASP A 34 -6.50 6.62 12.71
N LEU A 35 -5.91 6.16 13.82
CA LEU A 35 -5.25 4.85 13.88
C LEU A 35 -6.20 3.67 13.62
N SER A 36 -7.46 3.76 14.04
CA SER A 36 -8.48 2.72 13.82
C SER A 36 -8.81 2.62 12.33
N GLU A 37 -9.04 3.77 11.69
CA GLU A 37 -9.28 3.83 10.25
C GLU A 37 -8.09 3.33 9.42
N LYS A 38 -6.86 3.73 9.79
CA LYS A 38 -5.63 3.26 9.12
C LYS A 38 -5.49 1.72 9.22
N ARG A 39 -5.86 1.13 10.38
CA ARG A 39 -5.90 -0.34 10.55
C ARG A 39 -6.92 -1.00 9.65
N ASN A 40 -8.15 -0.48 9.60
CA ASN A 40 -9.20 -1.01 8.74
C ASN A 40 -8.80 -1.01 7.26
N ILE A 41 -8.15 0.06 6.82
CA ILE A 41 -7.60 0.16 5.46
C ILE A 41 -6.55 -0.93 5.21
N SER A 42 -5.59 -1.08 6.13
CA SER A 42 -4.55 -2.11 6.03
C SER A 42 -5.14 -3.51 5.93
N GLU A 43 -6.14 -3.84 6.76
CA GLU A 43 -6.85 -5.11 6.70
C GLU A 43 -7.59 -5.32 5.39
N SER A 44 -8.28 -4.29 4.89
CA SER A 44 -9.00 -4.34 3.61
C SER A 44 -8.05 -4.61 2.44
N LEU A 45 -6.89 -3.94 2.42
CA LEU A 45 -5.87 -4.15 1.41
C LEU A 45 -5.27 -5.54 1.50
N ASN A 46 -4.96 -6.03 2.71
CA ASN A 46 -4.44 -7.39 2.90
C ASN A 46 -5.45 -8.47 2.45
N LYS A 47 -6.76 -8.25 2.65
CA LYS A 47 -7.80 -9.16 2.16
C LYS A 47 -7.88 -9.19 0.63
N SER A 48 -7.64 -8.06 -0.01
CA SER A 48 -7.81 -7.91 -1.46
C SER A 48 -6.56 -8.29 -2.27
N LEU A 49 -5.39 -7.92 -1.76
CA LEU A 49 -4.10 -8.05 -2.46
C LEU A 49 -3.20 -9.13 -1.84
N GLY A 50 -3.63 -9.73 -0.73
CA GLY A 50 -2.78 -10.57 0.09
C GLY A 50 -1.81 -9.74 0.95
N PRO A 51 -1.05 -10.40 1.81
CA PRO A 51 -0.06 -9.73 2.64
C PRO A 51 1.11 -9.22 1.77
N LEU A 52 1.76 -8.14 2.21
CA LEU A 52 3.03 -7.72 1.61
C LEU A 52 4.03 -8.88 1.69
N MET A 53 4.85 -9.04 0.64
CA MET A 53 5.89 -10.07 0.47
C MET A 53 6.90 -10.22 1.64
N THR A 54 6.83 -9.36 2.66
CA THR A 54 7.60 -9.50 3.90
C THR A 54 6.93 -10.40 4.94
N ASN A 55 5.68 -10.80 4.71
CA ASN A 55 4.96 -11.72 5.58
C ASN A 55 4.90 -13.07 4.87
N VAL A 56 5.56 -14.05 5.47
CA VAL A 56 5.43 -15.45 5.11
C VAL A 56 3.95 -15.83 5.19
N CYS A 57 3.40 -16.46 4.14
CA CYS A 57 2.00 -16.86 4.15
C CYS A 57 1.73 -17.80 5.32
N ALA A 58 0.78 -17.44 6.21
CA ALA A 58 0.46 -18.25 7.39
C ALA A 58 -0.07 -19.66 7.05
N TYR A 59 -0.56 -19.88 5.83
CA TYR A 59 -1.06 -21.17 5.38
C TYR A 59 0.00 -22.04 4.69
N CYS A 60 0.89 -21.45 3.87
CA CYS A 60 1.85 -22.22 3.07
C CYS A 60 3.33 -21.97 3.40
N GLY A 61 3.65 -21.06 4.31
CA GLY A 61 5.03 -20.84 4.77
C GLY A 61 5.97 -20.28 3.72
N LYS A 62 5.45 -19.86 2.56
CA LYS A 62 6.19 -19.27 1.44
C LYS A 62 5.94 -17.77 1.34
#